data_AF-A0A7S3SAR7-F1
#
_entry.id   AF-A0A7S3SAR7-F1
#
_cell.length_a   1.000
_cell.length_b   1.000
_cell.length_c   1.000
_cell.angle_alpha   90.00
_cell.angle_beta   90.00
_cell.angle_gamma   90.00
#
_symmetry.space_group_name_H-M   'P 1'
#
loop_
_entity.id
_entity.type
_entity.pdbx_description
1 polymer ?
#
loop_
_entity_poly.entity_id
_entity_poly.type
_entity_poly.pdbx_seq_one_letter_code
_entity_poly.pdbx_strand_id
1 'polypeptide(L)'
;PAEGFGIRLDGGNAYPGARVLAHYDSMLMKVTASALSFNQAADKLTRALLETRIRGVKTNIPFILNVLKHPDFVSGHATTSFIGDNPQLLDFTDARDRGQKLLNYLGDLVVNGRTAAGASGPVTPRVTPLIAASPTTLQPRGLKQVLTEEGPEGFAKAV
;
A
#
# COMPACT_ATOMS: atom_id res chain seq x y z
N PRO A 1 2.59 -1.74 -16.05
CA PRO A 1 2.86 -3.06 -15.45
C PRO A 1 4.37 -3.18 -15.20
N ALA A 2 4.81 -4.12 -14.37
CA ALA A 2 6.21 -4.22 -13.97
C ALA A 2 7.01 -5.05 -14.98
N GLU A 3 7.98 -4.42 -15.64
CA GLU A 3 8.88 -5.05 -16.60
C GLU A 3 10.29 -5.21 -15.99
N GLY A 4 11.25 -5.72 -16.77
CA GLY A 4 12.64 -5.88 -16.36
C GLY A 4 13.23 -7.25 -16.70
N PHE A 5 14.53 -7.43 -16.41
CA PHE A 5 15.27 -8.62 -16.81
C PHE A 5 14.66 -9.92 -16.25
N GLY A 6 14.23 -10.80 -17.16
CA GLY A 6 13.60 -12.07 -16.82
C GLY A 6 12.15 -11.94 -16.35
N ILE A 7 11.44 -10.87 -16.73
CA ILE A 7 9.97 -10.78 -16.63
C ILE A 7 9.38 -10.72 -18.03
N ARG A 8 8.38 -11.56 -18.29
CA ARG A 8 7.55 -11.55 -19.49
C ARG A 8 6.09 -11.28 -19.09
N LEU A 9 5.44 -10.39 -19.83
CA LEU A 9 4.05 -10.05 -19.67
C LEU A 9 3.29 -10.41 -20.95
N ASP A 10 2.32 -11.31 -20.83
CA ASP A 10 1.37 -11.64 -21.89
C ASP A 10 -0.01 -11.10 -21.45
N GLY A 11 -0.34 -9.90 -21.91
CA GLY A 11 -1.59 -9.22 -21.56
C GLY A 11 -2.78 -9.74 -22.37
N GLY A 12 -3.90 -9.99 -21.69
CA GLY A 12 -5.21 -10.17 -22.32
C GLY A 12 -5.97 -8.84 -22.37
N ASN A 13 -7.20 -8.82 -21.87
CA ASN A 13 -8.04 -7.62 -21.79
C ASN A 13 -7.68 -6.69 -20.60
N ALA A 14 -6.40 -6.32 -20.47
CA ALA A 14 -5.90 -5.53 -19.35
C ALA A 14 -5.13 -4.28 -19.85
N TYR A 15 -5.89 -3.27 -20.27
CA TYR A 15 -5.38 -1.95 -20.67
C TYR A 15 -6.20 -0.83 -20.02
N PRO A 16 -5.69 0.41 -19.95
CA PRO A 16 -6.43 1.52 -19.36
C PRO A 16 -7.80 1.73 -20.03
N GLY A 17 -8.87 1.77 -19.22
CA GLY A 17 -10.25 1.91 -19.70
C GLY A 17 -10.90 0.60 -20.17
N ALA A 18 -10.20 -0.53 -20.13
CA ALA A 18 -10.79 -1.82 -20.46
C ALA A 18 -11.98 -2.16 -19.56
N ARG A 19 -13.02 -2.75 -20.14
CA ARG A 19 -14.19 -3.26 -19.43
C ARG A 19 -14.11 -4.78 -19.33
N VAL A 20 -14.00 -5.29 -18.11
CA VAL A 20 -14.01 -6.72 -17.83
C VAL A 20 -15.47 -7.20 -17.82
N LEU A 21 -15.85 -8.05 -18.78
CA LEU A 21 -17.20 -8.60 -18.92
C LEU A 21 -17.28 -9.98 -18.25
N ALA A 22 -18.46 -10.34 -17.75
CA ALA A 22 -18.69 -11.64 -17.10
C ALA A 22 -18.89 -12.81 -18.08
N HIS A 23 -18.81 -12.57 -19.39
CA HIS A 23 -19.05 -13.59 -20.43
C HIS A 23 -17.84 -14.48 -20.73
N TYR A 24 -16.65 -14.10 -20.28
CA TYR A 24 -15.40 -14.81 -20.49
C TYR A 24 -14.71 -15.08 -19.16
N ASP A 25 -13.58 -15.77 -19.21
CA ASP A 25 -12.74 -15.96 -18.03
C ASP A 25 -12.20 -14.63 -17.51
N SER A 26 -11.87 -14.59 -16.22
CA SER A 26 -11.41 -13.40 -15.51
C SER A 26 -9.91 -13.10 -15.70
N MET A 27 -9.27 -13.68 -16.74
CA MET A 27 -7.85 -13.52 -16.98
C MET A 27 -7.52 -12.11 -17.50
N LEU A 28 -6.73 -11.38 -16.73
CA LEU A 28 -6.26 -10.04 -17.10
C LEU A 28 -4.92 -10.10 -17.85
N MET A 29 -3.93 -10.77 -17.27
CA MET A 29 -2.56 -10.86 -17.79
C MET A 29 -1.86 -12.07 -17.19
N LYS A 30 -0.99 -12.71 -17.98
CA LYS A 30 -0.04 -13.71 -17.50
C LYS A 30 1.32 -13.05 -17.27
N VAL A 31 1.88 -13.28 -16.08
CA VAL A 31 3.22 -12.80 -15.71
C VAL A 31 4.12 -14.02 -15.52
N THR A 32 5.20 -14.10 -16.30
CA THR A 32 6.17 -15.19 -16.23
C THR A 32 7.53 -14.63 -15.84
N ALA A 33 8.21 -15.26 -14.88
CA ALA A 33 9.55 -14.88 -14.46
C ALA A 33 10.58 -15.98 -14.78
N SER A 34 11.79 -15.58 -15.15
CA SER A 34 12.92 -16.48 -15.39
C SER A 34 14.20 -16.00 -14.70
N ALA A 35 14.95 -16.95 -14.15
CA ALA A 35 16.23 -16.75 -13.49
C ALA A 35 17.04 -18.06 -13.47
N LEU A 36 18.26 -17.98 -12.94
CA LEU A 36 19.16 -19.14 -12.81
C LEU A 36 18.75 -20.12 -11.70
N SER A 37 17.89 -19.68 -10.77
CA SER A 37 17.33 -20.53 -9.71
C SER A 37 15.85 -20.22 -9.51
N PHE A 38 15.11 -21.20 -8.97
CA PHE A 38 13.69 -21.06 -8.70
C PHE A 38 13.41 -19.92 -7.71
N ASN A 39 14.21 -19.81 -6.63
CA ASN A 39 14.09 -18.73 -5.65
C ASN A 39 14.23 -17.36 -6.29
N GLN A 40 15.24 -17.16 -7.16
CA GLN A 40 15.40 -15.90 -7.87
C GLN A 40 14.23 -15.60 -8.82
N ALA A 41 13.66 -16.62 -9.47
CA ALA A 41 12.49 -16.45 -10.32
C ALA A 41 11.25 -16.06 -9.49
N ALA A 42 11.06 -16.70 -8.33
CA ALA A 42 10.00 -16.39 -7.38
C ALA A 42 10.14 -14.97 -6.82
N ASP A 43 11.35 -14.52 -6.48
CA ASP A 43 11.64 -13.16 -6.01
C ASP A 43 11.34 -12.11 -7.10
N LYS A 44 11.78 -12.37 -8.34
CA LYS A 44 11.48 -11.52 -9.48
C LYS A 44 9.98 -11.41 -9.73
N LEU A 45 9.25 -12.53 -9.68
CA LEU A 45 7.80 -12.55 -9.84
C LEU A 45 7.10 -11.81 -8.70
N THR A 46 7.54 -12.02 -7.46
CA THR A 46 7.06 -11.31 -6.27
C THR A 46 7.20 -9.80 -6.43
N ARG A 47 8.37 -9.33 -6.86
CA ARG A 47 8.61 -7.91 -7.14
C ARG A 47 7.71 -7.38 -8.26
N ALA A 48 7.60 -8.11 -9.37
CA ALA A 48 6.75 -7.70 -10.49
C ALA A 48 5.26 -7.59 -10.10
N LEU A 49 4.77 -8.52 -9.27
CA LEU A 49 3.41 -8.50 -8.74
C LEU A 49 3.20 -7.33 -7.76
N LEU A 50 4.15 -7.05 -6.88
CA LEU A 50 4.10 -5.92 -5.94
C LEU A 50 4.17 -4.54 -6.62
N GLU A 51 4.83 -4.44 -7.78
CA GLU A 51 4.89 -3.22 -8.59
C GLU A 51 3.66 -3.05 -9.48
N THR A 52 2.94 -4.14 -9.77
CA THR A 52 1.74 -4.08 -10.60
C THR A 52 0.63 -3.28 -9.91
N ARG A 53 0.02 -2.36 -10.66
CA ARG A 53 -1.09 -1.52 -10.20
C ARG A 53 -2.28 -1.76 -11.11
N ILE A 54 -3.33 -2.37 -10.55
CA ILE A 54 -4.62 -2.58 -11.21
C ILE A 54 -5.68 -1.91 -10.35
N ARG A 55 -6.54 -1.11 -10.97
CA ARG A 55 -7.63 -0.36 -10.33
C ARG A 55 -8.95 -0.70 -11.01
N GLY A 56 -10.05 -0.55 -10.28
CA GLY A 56 -11.41 -0.82 -10.77
C GLY A 56 -11.93 -2.22 -10.49
N VAL A 57 -11.05 -3.22 -10.39
CA VAL A 57 -11.41 -4.61 -10.05
C VAL A 57 -10.50 -5.19 -8.97
N LYS A 58 -10.99 -6.19 -8.23
CA LYS A 58 -10.17 -7.01 -7.33
C LYS A 58 -9.36 -8.01 -8.15
N THR A 59 -8.18 -8.39 -7.65
CA THR A 59 -7.29 -9.35 -8.30
C THR A 59 -6.83 -10.41 -7.31
N ASN A 60 -6.35 -11.54 -7.83
CA ASN A 60 -5.77 -12.64 -7.06
C ASN A 60 -4.29 -12.41 -6.68
N ILE A 61 -3.74 -11.20 -6.90
CA ILE A 61 -2.33 -10.89 -6.61
C ILE A 61 -1.95 -11.18 -5.14
N PRO A 62 -2.74 -10.79 -4.11
CA PRO A 62 -2.38 -11.09 -2.71
C PRO A 62 -2.25 -12.59 -2.43
N PHE A 63 -3.14 -13.40 -2.99
CA PHE A 63 -3.07 -14.86 -2.89
C PHE A 63 -1.79 -15.42 -3.53
N ILE A 64 -1.45 -15.00 -4.74
CA ILE A 64 -0.24 -15.46 -5.42
C ILE A 64 1.01 -15.05 -4.61
N LEU A 65 1.03 -13.86 -4.02
CA LEU A 65 2.13 -13.42 -3.15
C LEU A 65 2.28 -14.31 -1.91
N ASN A 66 1.18 -14.79 -1.32
CA ASN A 66 1.24 -15.74 -0.21
C ASN A 66 1.81 -17.09 -0.66
N VAL A 67 1.41 -17.60 -1.83
CA VAL A 67 1.95 -18.83 -2.42
C VAL A 67 3.46 -18.72 -2.67
N LEU A 68 3.92 -17.62 -3.28
CA LEU A 68 5.34 -17.40 -3.59
C LEU A 68 6.23 -17.28 -2.34
N LYS A 69 5.66 -17.00 -1.17
CA LYS A 69 6.37 -16.94 0.11
C LYS A 69 6.32 -18.24 0.89
N HIS A 70 5.50 -19.21 0.48
CA HIS A 70 5.31 -20.44 1.24
C HIS A 70 6.51 -21.38 1.08
N PRO A 71 7.10 -21.91 2.17
CA PRO A 71 8.27 -22.78 2.10
C PRO A 71 8.09 -24.01 1.19
N ASP A 72 6.93 -24.66 1.24
CA ASP A 72 6.66 -25.85 0.41
C ASP A 72 6.60 -25.53 -1.09
N PHE A 73 6.14 -24.32 -1.44
CA PHE A 73 6.14 -23.88 -2.83
C PHE A 73 7.56 -23.56 -3.29
N VAL A 74 8.30 -22.77 -2.51
CA VAL A 74 9.67 -22.32 -2.81
C VAL A 74 10.66 -23.50 -2.86
N SER A 75 10.45 -24.52 -2.03
CA SER A 75 11.27 -25.74 -2.02
C SER A 75 10.88 -26.76 -3.11
N GLY A 76 9.81 -26.51 -3.88
CA GLY A 76 9.36 -27.40 -4.95
C GLY A 76 8.61 -28.66 -4.50
N HIS A 77 8.16 -28.72 -3.25
CA HIS A 77 7.44 -29.86 -2.66
C HIS A 77 5.91 -29.73 -2.71
N ALA A 78 5.38 -28.63 -3.26
CA ALA A 78 3.95 -28.43 -3.38
C ALA A 78 3.29 -29.54 -4.22
N THR A 79 2.26 -30.17 -3.65
CA THR A 79 1.43 -31.19 -4.30
C THR A 79 0.15 -30.58 -4.84
N THR A 80 -0.71 -31.38 -5.47
CA THR A 80 -2.03 -30.94 -5.92
C THR A 80 -2.98 -30.56 -4.78
N SER A 81 -2.73 -31.04 -3.56
CA SER A 81 -3.50 -30.70 -2.35
C SER A 81 -3.00 -29.43 -1.66
N PHE A 82 -1.83 -28.91 -2.05
CA PHE A 82 -1.13 -27.81 -1.37
C PHE A 82 -2.03 -26.64 -0.99
N ILE A 83 -2.88 -26.15 -1.90
CA ILE A 83 -3.76 -25.01 -1.60
C ILE A 83 -4.84 -25.39 -0.59
N GLY A 84 -5.40 -26.59 -0.69
CA GLY A 84 -6.43 -27.09 0.23
C GLY A 84 -5.90 -27.34 1.63
N ASP A 85 -4.64 -27.79 1.74
CA ASP A 85 -3.97 -28.07 3.00
C ASP A 85 -3.47 -26.80 3.72
N ASN A 86 -3.47 -25.65 3.03
CA ASN A 86 -2.92 -24.39 3.53
C ASN A 86 -3.96 -23.25 3.46
N PRO A 87 -5.02 -23.28 4.29
CA PRO A 87 -6.08 -22.27 4.28
C PRO A 87 -5.57 -20.84 4.59
N GLN A 88 -4.46 -20.72 5.32
CA GLN A 88 -3.80 -19.45 5.62
C GLN A 88 -3.33 -18.68 4.37
N LEU A 89 -3.25 -19.33 3.20
CA LEU A 89 -2.95 -18.65 1.94
C LEU A 89 -4.03 -17.62 1.56
N LEU A 90 -5.24 -17.76 2.11
CA LEU A 90 -6.36 -16.83 1.93
C LEU A 90 -6.39 -15.69 2.95
N ASP A 91 -5.44 -15.66 3.90
CA ASP A 91 -5.29 -14.55 4.83
C ASP A 91 -4.63 -13.37 4.12
N PHE A 92 -5.44 -12.38 3.76
CA PHE A 92 -4.99 -11.22 3.02
C PHE A 92 -4.74 -10.03 3.92
N THR A 93 -3.59 -9.39 3.76
CA THR A 93 -3.36 -8.05 4.29
C THR A 93 -3.84 -7.00 3.30
N ASP A 94 -4.70 -6.09 3.74
CA ASP A 94 -5.14 -4.97 2.91
C ASP A 94 -3.97 -4.06 2.53
N ALA A 95 -3.73 -3.94 1.21
CA ALA A 95 -2.76 -2.99 0.69
C ALA A 95 -3.23 -1.55 0.97
N ARG A 96 -2.37 -0.75 1.60
CA ARG A 96 -2.68 0.65 1.91
C ARG A 96 -2.74 1.49 0.64
N ASP A 97 -3.92 2.04 0.34
CA ASP A 97 -4.14 2.86 -0.85
C ASP A 97 -4.30 4.37 -0.55
N ARG A 98 -3.28 4.94 0.11
CA ARG A 98 -3.33 6.33 0.58
C ARG A 98 -3.42 7.35 -0.55
N GLY A 99 -2.68 7.12 -1.64
CA GLY A 99 -2.66 8.03 -2.80
C GLY A 99 -4.03 8.13 -3.47
N GLN A 100 -4.69 6.98 -3.73
CA GLN A 100 -6.03 6.99 -4.33
C GLN A 100 -7.05 7.64 -3.42
N LYS A 101 -7.01 7.36 -2.12
CA LYS A 101 -7.92 7.99 -1.15
C LYS A 101 -7.78 9.51 -1.14
N LEU A 102 -6.56 10.02 -1.18
CA LEU A 102 -6.31 11.46 -1.25
C LEU A 102 -6.82 12.08 -2.55
N LEU A 103 -6.56 11.43 -3.69
CA LEU A 103 -7.06 11.90 -4.99
C LEU A 103 -8.59 11.89 -5.07
N ASN A 104 -9.24 10.86 -4.52
CA ASN A 104 -10.69 10.80 -4.43
C ASN A 104 -11.24 11.96 -3.59
N TYR A 105 -10.62 12.24 -2.43
CA TYR A 105 -11.01 13.37 -1.59
C TYR A 105 -10.83 14.73 -2.30
N LEU A 106 -9.70 14.94 -2.96
CA LEU A 106 -9.46 16.17 -3.72
C LEU A 106 -10.42 16.33 -4.89
N GLY A 107 -10.72 15.24 -5.61
CA GLY A 107 -11.70 15.24 -6.69
C GLY A 107 -13.10 15.58 -6.20
N ASP A 108 -13.54 14.96 -5.10
CA ASP A 108 -14.80 15.27 -4.44
C ASP A 108 -14.88 16.75 -4.03
N LEU A 109 -13.82 17.27 -3.40
CA LEU A 109 -13.74 18.67 -2.98
C LEU A 109 -13.80 19.65 -4.16
N VAL A 110 -13.21 19.31 -5.31
CA VAL A 110 -13.23 20.16 -6.51
C VAL A 110 -14.60 20.16 -7.19
N VAL A 111 -15.28 19.00 -7.23
CA VAL A 111 -16.58 18.85 -7.92
C VAL A 111 -17.74 19.32 -7.04
N ASN A 112 -17.76 18.89 -5.78
CA ASN A 112 -18.86 19.11 -4.84
C ASN A 112 -18.62 20.29 -3.89
N GLY A 113 -17.41 20.87 -3.90
CA GLY A 113 -17.05 21.97 -3.02
C GLY A 113 -16.69 21.51 -1.60
N ARG A 114 -16.49 22.49 -0.70
CA ARG A 114 -16.12 22.22 0.69
C ARG A 114 -17.39 22.10 1.54
N THR A 115 -17.52 21.00 2.28
CA THR A 115 -18.67 20.74 3.16
C THR A 115 -18.41 21.12 4.62
N ALA A 116 -17.16 21.40 4.99
CA ALA A 116 -16.80 21.77 6.35
C ALA A 116 -17.36 23.16 6.73
N ALA A 117 -17.90 23.28 7.95
CA ALA A 117 -18.41 24.54 8.47
C ALA A 117 -17.33 25.63 8.44
N GLY A 118 -17.66 26.82 7.91
CA GLY A 118 -16.73 27.94 7.76
C GLY A 118 -15.83 27.87 6.52
N ALA A 119 -15.92 26.80 5.72
CA ALA A 119 -15.13 26.65 4.49
C ALA A 119 -15.76 27.36 3.26
N SER A 120 -16.41 28.50 3.49
CA SER A 120 -17.02 29.35 2.46
C SER A 120 -16.08 30.49 2.06
N GLY A 121 -16.02 30.83 0.77
CA GLY A 121 -15.24 31.97 0.27
C GLY A 121 -14.18 31.57 -0.77
N PRO A 122 -13.51 32.56 -1.39
CA PRO A 122 -12.50 32.32 -2.42
C PRO A 122 -11.33 31.52 -1.88
N VAL A 123 -10.67 30.75 -2.75
CA VAL A 123 -9.44 30.02 -2.39
C VAL A 123 -8.40 31.05 -1.96
N THR A 124 -7.98 31.01 -0.69
CA THR A 124 -6.93 31.88 -0.18
C THR A 124 -5.61 31.58 -0.90
N PRO A 125 -4.78 32.61 -1.18
CA PRO A 125 -3.46 32.40 -1.78
C PRO A 125 -2.64 31.41 -0.95
N ARG A 126 -1.90 30.52 -1.62
CA ARG A 126 -0.96 29.64 -0.93
C ARG A 126 0.14 30.47 -0.28
N VAL A 127 0.06 30.63 1.03
CA VAL A 127 1.18 31.08 1.85
C VAL A 127 1.87 29.82 2.35
N THR A 128 3.14 29.63 1.99
CA THR A 128 3.96 28.62 2.66
C THR A 128 4.31 29.19 4.03
N PRO A 129 3.81 28.64 5.15
CA PRO A 129 4.11 29.19 6.46
C PRO A 129 5.62 29.05 6.71
N LEU A 130 6.25 30.13 7.13
CA LEU A 130 7.63 30.09 7.62
C LEU A 130 7.62 29.36 8.96
N ILE A 131 8.02 28.09 8.96
CA ILE A 131 8.20 27.33 10.19
C ILE A 131 9.60 27.66 10.71
N ALA A 132 9.68 28.27 11.88
CA ALA A 132 10.96 28.53 12.53
C ALA A 132 11.71 27.21 12.75
N ALA A 133 13.00 27.18 12.40
CA ALA A 133 13.83 26.02 12.67
C ALA A 133 13.85 25.74 14.18
N SER A 134 13.52 24.51 14.57
CA SER A 134 13.65 24.12 15.98
C SER A 134 15.13 24.06 16.36
N PRO A 135 15.52 24.60 17.53
CA PRO A 135 16.89 24.52 17.99
C PRO A 135 17.32 23.06 18.11
N THR A 136 18.51 22.74 17.59
CA THR A 136 19.11 21.38 17.59
C THR A 136 19.67 20.99 18.96
N THR A 137 19.66 21.91 19.92
CA THR A 137 20.11 21.68 21.30
C THR A 137 19.09 20.87 22.08
N LEU A 138 19.58 20.06 23.03
CA LEU A 138 18.72 19.39 24.00
C LEU A 138 17.77 20.41 24.63
N GLN A 139 16.46 20.20 24.50
CA GLN A 139 15.49 21.12 25.08
C GLN A 139 15.65 21.10 26.61
N PRO A 140 15.61 22.26 27.28
CA PRO A 140 15.70 22.32 28.73
C PRO A 140 14.57 21.51 29.36
N ARG A 141 14.80 21.04 30.60
CA ARG A 141 13.79 20.31 31.38
C ARG A 141 12.53 21.17 31.48
N GLY A 142 11.45 20.72 30.84
CA GLY A 142 10.17 21.41 30.80
C GLY A 142 9.16 20.79 31.76
N LEU A 143 7.99 21.40 31.81
CA LEU A 143 6.91 20.95 32.69
C LEU A 143 6.39 19.54 32.33
N LYS A 144 6.56 19.10 31.08
CA LYS A 144 6.21 17.73 30.69
C LYS A 144 7.10 16.70 31.38
N GLN A 145 8.40 16.97 31.49
CA GLN A 145 9.35 16.11 32.18
C GLN A 145 9.04 16.05 33.68
N VAL A 146 8.77 17.20 34.31
CA VAL A 146 8.35 17.27 35.73
C VAL A 146 7.11 16.42 35.98
N LEU A 147 6.09 16.53 35.12
CA LEU A 147 4.87 15.73 35.27
C LEU A 147 5.13 14.21 35.13
N THR A 148 6.02 13.81 34.21
CA THR A 148 6.31 12.39 33.96
C THR A 148 7.17 11.78 35.08
N GLU A 149 8.06 12.55 35.70
CA GLU A 149 8.99 12.08 36.73
C GLU A 149 8.43 12.22 38.16
N GLU A 150 7.77 13.35 38.46
CA GLU A 150 7.36 13.74 39.82
C GLU A 150 5.84 13.66 40.02
N GLY A 151 5.09 13.31 38.97
CA GLY A 151 3.65 13.14 39.02
C GLY A 151 2.86 14.46 39.14
N PRO A 152 1.53 14.36 39.32
CA PRO A 152 0.65 15.53 39.35
C PRO A 152 0.96 16.50 40.48
N GLU A 153 1.38 16.01 41.64
CA GLU A 153 1.75 16.86 42.78
C GLU A 153 3.07 17.61 42.56
N GLY A 154 4.06 16.96 41.95
CA GLY A 154 5.32 17.62 41.56
C GLY A 154 5.10 18.68 40.49
N PHE A 155 4.24 18.40 39.50
CA PHE A 155 3.82 19.38 38.52
C PHE A 155 3.09 20.58 39.15
N ALA A 156 2.14 20.34 40.06
CA ALA A 156 1.39 21.40 40.74
C ALA A 156 2.28 22.32 41.59
N LYS A 157 3.43 21.85 42.07
CA LYS A 157 4.43 22.67 42.77
C LYS A 157 5.35 23.46 41.83
N ALA A 158 5.48 23.05 40.57
CA ALA A 158 6.41 23.62 39.59
C ALA A 158 5.79 24.69 38.66
N VAL A 159 4.45 24.85 38.72
CA VAL A 159 3.66 25.88 38.01
C VAL A 159 3.35 27.04 38.94
#